data_AF-A0A7X2CAA3-F1
#
_entry.id   AF-A0A7X2CAA3-F1
#
_cell.length_a   1.000
_cell.length_b   1.000
_cell.length_c   1.000
_cell.angle_alpha   90.00
_cell.angle_beta   90.00
_cell.angle_gamma   90.00
#
_symmetry.space_group_name_H-M   'P 1'
#
loop_
_entity.id
_entity.type
_entity.pdbx_description
1 polymer ?
#
loop_
_entity_poly.entity_id
_entity_poly.type
_entity_poly.pdbx_seq_one_letter_code
_entity_poly.pdbx_strand_id
1 'polypeptide(L)'
;MEKAVDQGVDRYTTLSIDPERNRELKNAAKQKLYTVVEAAFMQLQPLREDVERLLKDSSQASENSGLYKQAFRQVTRALANALGVQQPKETLKHILLYLPNAEGDLQLPLSREVLQSFLLNPHWLDAEQVSTARIKLTLSTLYLFERFNRFNLKYGANHDMLLIYLNQANPQVQPENSISLNAQCNRQLSEIMGWSPAEVELLTHRLPEKRVRSMTELDWLMRCHDTTKVTGLSAKTVLSATSLTSTFSSDDWKNVGIAALGTHSRNDHV
;
A
#
# COMPACT_ATOMS: atom_id res chain seq x y z
N MET A 1 -21.76 -12.07 15.54
CA MET A 1 -21.12 -12.27 16.85
C MET A 1 -21.17 -13.75 17.22
N GLU A 2 -22.35 -14.36 17.17
CA GLU A 2 -22.59 -15.79 17.45
C GLU A 2 -21.64 -16.72 16.69
N LYS A 3 -21.57 -16.55 15.36
CA LYS A 3 -20.68 -17.33 14.48
C LYS A 3 -19.19 -17.30 14.87
N ALA A 4 -18.71 -16.20 15.48
CA ALA A 4 -17.31 -16.07 15.88
C ALA A 4 -17.02 -16.78 17.21
N VAL A 5 -17.97 -16.72 18.16
CA VAL A 5 -17.89 -17.45 19.43
C VAL A 5 -18.05 -18.95 19.19
N ASP A 6 -18.98 -19.35 18.32
CA ASP A 6 -19.13 -20.75 17.90
C ASP A 6 -17.84 -21.30 17.29
N GLN A 7 -17.28 -20.60 16.30
CA GLN A 7 -16.01 -20.99 15.70
C GLN A 7 -14.87 -21.00 16.73
N GLY A 8 -14.85 -20.05 17.66
CA GLY A 8 -13.84 -20.00 18.72
C GLY A 8 -13.87 -21.22 19.64
N VAL A 9 -15.05 -21.54 20.16
CA VAL A 9 -15.24 -22.63 21.13
C VAL A 9 -15.15 -24.01 20.46
N ASP A 10 -15.66 -24.15 19.25
CA ASP A 10 -15.65 -25.45 18.57
C ASP A 10 -14.24 -25.83 18.10
N ARG A 11 -13.47 -24.84 17.61
CA ARG A 11 -12.17 -25.06 16.98
C ARG A 11 -10.99 -25.08 17.96
N TYR A 12 -11.04 -24.31 19.04
CA TYR A 12 -9.85 -24.07 19.87
C TYR A 12 -9.92 -24.62 21.30
N THR A 13 -11.06 -25.16 21.73
CA THR A 13 -11.21 -25.72 23.07
C THR A 13 -11.71 -27.17 23.05
N THR A 14 -11.11 -27.99 23.92
CA THR A 14 -11.60 -29.31 24.29
C THR A 14 -11.72 -29.31 25.81
N LEU A 15 -12.96 -29.39 26.31
CA LEU A 15 -13.27 -29.24 27.73
C LEU A 15 -13.42 -30.60 28.44
N SER A 16 -13.62 -31.67 27.70
CA SER A 16 -13.69 -33.04 28.20
C SER A 16 -13.20 -34.03 27.14
N ILE A 17 -12.67 -35.16 27.60
CA ILE A 17 -12.24 -36.29 26.76
C ILE A 17 -13.46 -37.08 26.26
N ASP A 18 -14.53 -37.15 27.06
CA ASP A 18 -15.82 -37.74 26.68
C ASP A 18 -16.55 -36.82 25.65
N PRO A 19 -16.87 -37.32 24.43
CA PRO A 19 -17.50 -36.53 23.38
C PRO A 19 -18.86 -35.91 23.75
N GLU A 20 -19.71 -36.65 24.45
CA GLU A 20 -21.05 -36.17 24.82
C GLU A 20 -20.96 -35.03 25.84
N ARG A 21 -20.18 -35.27 26.90
CA ARG A 21 -19.90 -34.27 27.94
C ARG A 21 -19.14 -33.06 27.40
N ASN A 22 -18.23 -33.25 26.44
CA ASN A 22 -17.52 -32.14 25.80
C ASN A 22 -18.48 -31.24 25.01
N ARG A 23 -19.45 -31.82 24.29
CA ARG A 23 -20.48 -31.07 23.56
C ARG A 23 -21.35 -30.26 24.50
N GLU A 24 -21.80 -30.85 25.61
CA GLU A 24 -22.62 -30.15 26.62
C GLU A 24 -21.86 -28.99 27.27
N LEU A 25 -20.60 -29.22 27.66
CA LEU A 25 -19.75 -28.18 28.24
C LEU A 25 -19.46 -27.06 27.25
N LYS A 26 -19.24 -27.36 25.96
CA LYS A 26 -19.09 -26.35 24.91
C LYS A 26 -20.35 -25.52 24.74
N ASN A 27 -21.54 -26.14 24.72
CA ASN A 27 -22.80 -25.42 24.61
C ASN A 27 -23.04 -24.50 25.82
N ALA A 28 -22.77 -24.99 27.04
CA ALA A 28 -22.87 -24.19 28.25
C ALA A 28 -21.86 -23.02 28.26
N ALA A 29 -20.64 -23.26 27.79
CA ALA A 29 -19.61 -22.22 27.65
C ALA A 29 -20.01 -21.17 26.61
N LYS A 30 -20.54 -21.59 25.45
CA LYS A 30 -21.05 -20.68 24.40
C LYS A 30 -22.15 -19.78 24.94
N GLN A 31 -23.14 -20.33 25.64
CA GLN A 31 -24.21 -19.52 26.22
C GLN A 31 -23.69 -18.48 27.22
N LYS A 32 -22.75 -18.87 28.10
CA LYS A 32 -22.09 -17.91 29.01
C LYS A 32 -21.26 -16.86 28.26
N LEU A 33 -20.57 -17.25 27.19
CA LEU A 33 -19.80 -16.31 26.38
C LEU A 33 -20.70 -15.34 25.62
N TYR A 34 -21.86 -15.79 25.12
CA TYR A 34 -22.83 -14.91 24.48
C TYR A 34 -23.26 -13.77 25.40
N THR A 35 -23.64 -14.08 26.64
CA THR A 35 -24.08 -13.03 27.58
C THR A 35 -22.96 -12.05 27.92
N VAL A 36 -21.73 -12.53 28.13
CA VAL A 36 -20.58 -11.66 28.44
C VAL A 36 -20.19 -10.80 27.24
N VAL A 37 -20.11 -11.37 26.04
CA VAL A 37 -19.72 -10.65 24.83
C VAL A 37 -20.80 -9.65 24.42
N GLU A 38 -22.07 -10.00 24.57
CA GLU A 38 -23.20 -9.09 24.33
C GLU A 38 -23.16 -7.90 25.30
N ALA A 39 -22.99 -8.15 26.60
CA ALA A 39 -22.86 -7.07 27.59
C ALA A 39 -21.66 -6.14 27.29
N ALA A 40 -20.50 -6.71 26.93
CA ALA A 40 -19.34 -5.93 26.53
C ALA A 40 -19.58 -5.13 25.25
N PHE A 41 -20.29 -5.69 24.28
CA PHE A 41 -20.64 -5.00 23.04
C PHE A 41 -21.59 -3.82 23.28
N MET A 42 -22.58 -3.99 24.16
CA MET A 42 -23.49 -2.90 24.56
C MET A 42 -22.72 -1.75 25.21
N GLN A 43 -21.69 -2.04 26.01
CA GLN A 43 -20.83 -1.00 26.59
C GLN A 43 -19.98 -0.26 25.53
N LEU A 44 -19.66 -0.89 24.41
CA LEU A 44 -18.90 -0.29 23.31
C LEU A 44 -19.79 0.48 22.32
N GLN A 45 -21.11 0.39 22.45
CA GLN A 45 -22.04 1.04 21.53
C GLN A 45 -21.90 2.58 21.51
N PRO A 46 -21.74 3.29 22.65
CA PRO A 46 -21.54 4.74 22.62
C PRO A 46 -20.24 5.14 21.91
N LEU A 47 -19.15 4.41 22.18
CA LEU A 47 -17.87 4.63 21.49
C LEU A 47 -18.02 4.40 19.98
N ARG A 48 -18.78 3.36 19.60
CA ARG A 48 -19.09 3.12 18.21
C ARG A 48 -19.78 4.35 17.63
N GLU A 49 -20.88 4.82 18.21
CA GLU A 49 -21.64 5.99 17.76
C GLU A 49 -20.77 7.25 17.65
N ASP A 50 -19.86 7.48 18.58
CA ASP A 50 -18.91 8.60 18.54
C ASP A 50 -17.92 8.47 17.38
N VAL A 51 -17.38 7.28 17.14
CA VAL A 51 -16.52 7.00 15.98
C VAL A 51 -17.31 7.12 14.68
N GLU A 52 -18.55 6.61 14.64
CA GLU A 52 -19.44 6.76 13.49
C GLU A 52 -19.63 8.25 13.21
N ARG A 53 -19.96 9.06 14.22
CA ARG A 53 -20.13 10.51 14.08
C ARG A 53 -18.85 11.22 13.63
N LEU A 54 -17.70 10.88 14.19
CA LEU A 54 -16.40 11.46 13.80
C LEU A 54 -16.05 11.16 12.33
N LEU A 55 -16.39 9.95 11.86
CA LEU A 55 -16.15 9.53 10.49
C LEU A 55 -17.27 9.94 9.53
N LYS A 56 -18.40 10.45 10.04
CA LYS A 56 -19.64 10.69 9.28
C LYS A 56 -20.02 12.16 9.36
N ASP A 57 -19.45 12.95 8.45
CA ASP A 57 -19.96 14.24 7.98
C ASP A 57 -19.14 14.64 6.73
N SER A 58 -19.62 15.29 5.68
CA SER A 58 -20.95 15.56 5.10
C SER A 58 -20.65 16.23 3.75
N SER A 59 -20.75 15.51 2.63
CA SER A 59 -20.99 16.11 1.29
C SER A 59 -21.00 15.10 0.14
N GLN A 60 -20.15 14.05 0.12
CA GLN A 60 -20.03 13.15 -1.04
C GLN A 60 -19.44 11.77 -0.71
N ALA A 61 -19.54 11.27 0.53
CA ALA A 61 -19.07 9.91 0.85
C ALA A 61 -20.04 8.87 0.25
N SER A 62 -19.98 8.68 -1.06
CA SER A 62 -20.65 7.59 -1.74
C SER A 62 -20.14 6.27 -1.17
N GLU A 63 -21.05 5.52 -0.56
CA GLU A 63 -21.26 4.07 -0.75
C GLU A 63 -20.10 3.09 -0.54
N ASN A 64 -18.90 3.50 -0.13
CA ASN A 64 -17.77 2.60 0.12
C ASN A 64 -17.86 1.98 1.51
N SER A 65 -18.82 1.06 1.68
CA SER A 65 -19.01 0.26 2.90
C SER A 65 -17.72 -0.42 3.37
N GLY A 66 -16.78 -0.70 2.46
CA GLY A 66 -15.45 -1.23 2.75
C GLY A 66 -14.57 -0.25 3.53
N LEU A 67 -14.50 1.02 3.11
CA LEU A 67 -13.67 2.05 3.75
C LEU A 67 -14.16 2.33 5.16
N TYR A 68 -15.48 2.46 5.32
CA TYR A 68 -16.08 2.67 6.63
C TYR A 68 -15.78 1.52 7.61
N LYS A 69 -15.95 0.27 7.16
CA LYS A 69 -15.60 -0.91 7.96
C LYS A 69 -14.10 -0.95 8.32
N GLN A 70 -13.23 -0.56 7.39
CA GLN A 70 -11.79 -0.52 7.61
C GLN A 70 -11.40 0.61 8.57
N ALA A 71 -11.90 1.83 8.35
CA ALA A 71 -11.70 2.98 9.22
C ALA A 71 -12.14 2.65 10.66
N PHE A 72 -13.36 2.13 10.82
CA PHE A 72 -13.86 1.72 12.13
C PHE A 72 -12.96 0.70 12.83
N ARG A 73 -12.52 -0.34 12.10
CA ARG A 73 -11.58 -1.36 12.61
C ARG A 73 -10.25 -0.74 13.04
N GLN A 74 -9.68 0.16 12.23
CA GLN A 74 -8.38 0.75 12.51
C GLN A 74 -8.45 1.78 13.66
N VAL A 75 -9.51 2.59 13.72
CA VAL A 75 -9.76 3.54 14.82
C VAL A 75 -9.93 2.80 16.14
N THR A 76 -10.77 1.76 16.16
CA THR A 76 -10.99 0.95 17.37
C THR A 76 -9.69 0.32 17.87
N ARG A 77 -8.87 -0.25 16.96
CA ARG A 77 -7.55 -0.81 17.31
C ARG A 77 -6.59 0.26 17.83
N ALA A 78 -6.58 1.44 17.20
CA ALA A 78 -5.71 2.53 17.62
C ALA A 78 -6.07 3.04 19.02
N LEU A 79 -7.37 3.20 19.31
CA LEU A 79 -7.87 3.59 20.62
C LEU A 79 -7.56 2.54 21.67
N ALA A 80 -7.82 1.26 21.38
CA ALA A 80 -7.49 0.15 22.28
C ALA A 80 -5.99 0.09 22.60
N ASN A 81 -5.14 0.26 21.59
CA ASN A 81 -3.68 0.28 21.78
C ASN A 81 -3.18 1.53 22.50
N ALA A 82 -3.94 2.63 22.47
CA ALA A 82 -3.59 3.86 23.18
C ALA A 82 -3.92 3.76 24.69
N LEU A 83 -4.78 2.83 25.11
CA LEU A 83 -5.09 2.59 26.51
C LEU A 83 -3.85 2.09 27.25
N GLY A 84 -3.42 2.82 28.29
CA GLY A 84 -2.28 2.44 29.14
C GLY A 84 -0.89 2.77 28.56
N VAL A 85 -0.82 3.44 27.40
CA VAL A 85 0.45 3.89 26.81
C VAL A 85 0.81 5.28 27.33
N GLN A 86 2.09 5.53 27.64
CA GLN A 86 2.56 6.81 28.16
C GLN A 86 2.36 7.98 27.17
N GLN A 87 2.37 7.71 25.86
CA GLN A 87 2.20 8.70 24.79
C GLN A 87 1.11 8.27 23.80
N PRO A 88 -0.17 8.37 24.16
CA PRO A 88 -1.28 7.92 23.30
C PRO A 88 -1.35 8.71 21.99
N LYS A 89 -0.96 10.00 22.00
CA LYS A 89 -0.95 10.87 20.82
C LYS A 89 -0.10 10.30 19.66
N GLU A 90 1.03 9.68 19.97
CA GLU A 90 1.90 9.06 18.96
C GLU A 90 1.23 7.88 18.24
N THR A 91 0.36 7.16 18.94
CA THR A 91 -0.40 6.04 18.36
C THR A 91 -1.64 6.52 17.62
N LEU A 92 -2.28 7.58 18.14
CA LEU A 92 -3.52 8.14 17.61
C LEU A 92 -3.30 9.00 16.37
N LYS A 93 -2.16 9.68 16.20
CA LYS A 93 -1.91 10.55 15.01
C LYS A 93 -2.12 9.84 13.67
N HIS A 94 -1.93 8.52 13.62
CA HIS A 94 -2.13 7.75 12.40
C HIS A 94 -3.61 7.61 11.99
N ILE A 95 -4.56 7.86 12.90
CA ILE A 95 -5.99 7.86 12.58
C ILE A 95 -6.40 9.12 11.83
N LEU A 96 -5.59 10.19 11.85
CA LEU A 96 -5.89 11.46 11.19
C LEU A 96 -6.14 11.30 9.70
N LEU A 97 -5.49 10.32 9.05
CA LEU A 97 -5.70 10.01 7.64
C LEU A 97 -7.12 9.50 7.33
N TYR A 98 -7.86 8.96 8.31
CA TYR A 98 -9.22 8.46 8.13
C TYR A 98 -10.31 9.52 8.34
N LEU A 99 -9.94 10.76 8.69
CA LEU A 99 -10.91 11.83 8.88
C LEU A 99 -11.52 12.27 7.53
N PRO A 100 -12.80 12.72 7.50
CA PRO A 100 -13.51 13.02 6.26
C PRO A 100 -12.87 14.08 5.34
N ASN A 101 -12.01 14.95 5.88
CA ASN A 101 -11.29 16.00 5.14
C ASN A 101 -9.77 15.94 5.38
N ALA A 102 -9.23 14.76 5.66
CA ALA A 102 -7.83 14.59 6.01
C ALA A 102 -6.87 15.17 4.95
N GLU A 103 -7.24 15.09 3.66
CA GLU A 103 -6.49 15.69 2.56
C GLU A 103 -6.38 17.21 2.67
N GLY A 104 -7.47 17.90 3.04
CA GLY A 104 -7.50 19.35 3.18
C GLY A 104 -6.85 19.79 4.49
N ASP A 105 -7.23 19.16 5.60
CA ASP A 105 -6.78 19.53 6.95
C ASP A 105 -5.27 19.30 7.14
N LEU A 106 -4.73 18.25 6.51
CA LEU A 106 -3.29 17.95 6.53
C LEU A 106 -2.54 18.49 5.31
N GLN A 107 -3.22 19.22 4.41
CA GLN A 107 -2.64 19.78 3.18
C GLN A 107 -1.90 18.72 2.33
N LEU A 108 -2.51 17.54 2.20
CA LEU A 108 -1.92 16.44 1.43
C LEU A 108 -1.99 16.76 -0.07
N PRO A 109 -0.96 16.35 -0.86
CA PRO A 109 -0.91 16.62 -2.28
C PRO A 109 -1.78 15.64 -3.10
N LEU A 110 -2.93 15.20 -2.56
CA LEU A 110 -3.79 14.18 -3.15
C LEU A 110 -5.24 14.62 -3.10
N SER A 111 -6.06 14.11 -4.03
CA SER A 111 -7.51 14.19 -3.88
C SER A 111 -8.00 13.19 -2.82
N ARG A 112 -9.22 13.42 -2.33
CA ARG A 112 -9.88 12.54 -1.36
C ARG A 112 -9.98 11.11 -1.86
N GLU A 113 -10.35 10.92 -3.12
CA GLU A 113 -10.57 9.60 -3.75
C GLU A 113 -9.27 8.79 -3.82
N VAL A 114 -8.16 9.46 -4.11
CA VAL A 114 -6.83 8.85 -4.12
C VAL A 114 -6.42 8.44 -2.71
N LEU A 115 -6.60 9.32 -1.72
CA LEU A 115 -6.31 9.00 -0.32
C LEU A 115 -7.12 7.79 0.14
N GLN A 116 -8.43 7.76 -0.15
CA GLN A 116 -9.29 6.63 0.17
C GLN A 116 -8.84 5.32 -0.49
N SER A 117 -8.40 5.39 -1.75
CA SER A 117 -7.86 4.23 -2.47
C SER A 117 -6.61 3.66 -1.80
N PHE A 118 -5.70 4.50 -1.32
CA PHE A 118 -4.54 4.06 -0.55
C PHE A 118 -4.93 3.53 0.83
N LEU A 119 -5.88 4.16 1.52
CA LEU A 119 -6.34 3.68 2.83
C LEU A 119 -6.99 2.29 2.73
N LEU A 120 -7.67 2.00 1.63
CA LEU A 120 -8.21 0.67 1.31
C LEU A 120 -7.12 -0.32 0.90
N ASN A 121 -6.10 0.16 0.16
CA ASN A 121 -5.01 -0.65 -0.37
C ASN A 121 -3.62 -0.11 0.06
N PRO A 122 -3.22 -0.26 1.33
CA PRO A 122 -1.94 0.25 1.84
C PRO A 122 -0.71 -0.20 1.04
N HIS A 123 -0.74 -1.45 0.57
CA HIS A 123 0.30 -2.06 -0.27
C HIS A 123 0.53 -1.35 -1.61
N TRP A 124 -0.44 -0.55 -2.09
CA TRP A 124 -0.25 0.29 -3.29
C TRP A 124 0.65 1.49 -3.01
N LEU A 125 0.79 1.91 -1.75
CA LEU A 125 1.71 2.97 -1.38
C LEU A 125 3.12 2.39 -1.18
N ASP A 126 3.22 1.31 -0.43
CA ASP A 126 4.48 0.69 -0.03
C ASP A 126 4.37 -0.83 -0.12
N ALA A 127 5.21 -1.45 -0.96
CA ALA A 127 5.16 -2.89 -1.25
C ALA A 127 5.37 -3.77 0.00
N GLU A 128 6.03 -3.25 1.04
CA GLU A 128 6.26 -3.99 2.29
C GLU A 128 5.01 -4.00 3.18
N GLN A 129 4.02 -3.15 2.90
CA GLN A 129 2.79 -3.08 3.68
C GLN A 129 1.82 -4.19 3.30
N VAL A 130 1.26 -4.84 4.32
CA VAL A 130 0.17 -5.80 4.15
C VAL A 130 -1.10 -5.07 3.68
N SER A 131 -1.89 -5.69 2.80
CA SER A 131 -3.14 -5.12 2.26
C SER A 131 -4.18 -4.71 3.31
N THR A 132 -4.10 -5.23 4.53
CA THR A 132 -5.01 -4.89 5.64
C THR A 132 -4.36 -4.03 6.72
N ALA A 133 -3.11 -3.61 6.50
CA ALA A 133 -2.38 -2.77 7.42
C ALA A 133 -3.02 -1.38 7.52
N ARG A 134 -2.66 -0.66 8.59
CA ARG A 134 -2.99 0.76 8.71
C ARG A 134 -1.83 1.56 8.14
N ILE A 135 -2.11 2.50 7.24
CA ILE A 135 -1.11 3.48 6.82
C ILE A 135 -0.75 4.34 8.03
N LYS A 136 0.55 4.41 8.35
CA LYS A 136 1.05 5.27 9.41
C LYS A 136 1.36 6.65 8.84
N LEU A 137 0.77 7.71 9.40
CA LEU A 137 1.20 9.08 9.14
C LEU A 137 2.67 9.27 9.55
N THR A 138 3.57 9.24 8.57
CA THR A 138 5.03 9.34 8.70
C THR A 138 5.59 10.17 7.54
N LEU A 139 6.83 10.63 7.65
CA LEU A 139 7.51 11.33 6.54
C LEU A 139 7.61 10.46 5.28
N SER A 140 7.83 9.15 5.42
CA SER A 140 7.87 8.23 4.28
C SER A 140 6.53 8.19 3.53
N THR A 141 5.42 8.10 4.27
CA THR A 141 4.06 8.13 3.70
C THR A 141 3.78 9.46 2.99
N LEU A 142 4.14 10.59 3.62
CA LEU A 142 3.95 11.92 3.02
C LEU A 142 4.81 12.09 1.76
N TYR A 143 6.04 11.58 1.77
CA TYR A 143 6.91 11.53 0.60
C TYR A 143 6.27 10.74 -0.54
N LEU A 144 5.71 9.56 -0.28
CA LEU A 144 5.07 8.75 -1.32
C LEU A 144 3.79 9.39 -1.88
N PHE A 145 3.05 10.13 -1.06
CA PHE A 145 1.95 10.97 -1.54
C PHE A 145 2.44 12.09 -2.47
N GLU A 146 3.54 12.76 -2.13
CA GLU A 146 4.18 13.75 -3.02
C GLU A 146 4.62 13.09 -4.34
N ARG A 147 5.19 11.89 -4.28
CA ARG A 147 5.61 11.15 -5.47
C ARG A 147 4.47 10.78 -6.39
N PHE A 148 3.32 10.40 -5.84
CA PHE A 148 2.12 10.18 -6.64
C PHE A 148 1.72 11.46 -7.39
N ASN A 149 1.65 12.59 -6.69
CA ASN A 149 1.31 13.86 -7.32
C ASN A 149 2.33 14.27 -8.40
N ARG A 150 3.62 14.11 -8.11
CA ARG A 150 4.69 14.39 -9.09
C ARG A 150 4.60 13.53 -10.33
N PHE A 151 4.25 12.25 -10.19
CA PHE A 151 4.08 11.36 -11.33
C PHE A 151 3.04 11.93 -12.29
N ASN A 152 1.87 12.33 -11.76
CA ASN A 152 0.79 12.89 -12.54
C ASN A 152 1.20 14.20 -13.23
N LEU A 153 1.84 15.12 -12.50
CA LEU A 153 2.34 16.38 -13.05
C LEU A 153 3.40 16.16 -14.15
N LYS A 154 4.29 15.18 -13.98
CA LYS A 154 5.42 14.94 -14.88
C LYS A 154 5.02 14.28 -16.18
N TYR A 155 4.11 13.31 -16.11
CA TYR A 155 3.73 12.48 -17.25
C TYR A 155 2.36 12.87 -17.84
N GLY A 156 1.71 13.89 -17.30
CA GLY A 156 0.38 14.33 -17.75
C GLY A 156 -0.72 13.28 -17.49
N ALA A 157 -0.47 12.32 -16.58
CA ALA A 157 -1.43 11.30 -16.22
C ALA A 157 -2.49 11.90 -15.28
N ASN A 158 -3.78 11.63 -15.54
CA ASN A 158 -4.82 11.88 -14.55
C ASN A 158 -4.63 10.93 -13.34
N HIS A 159 -5.01 11.36 -12.14
CA HIS A 159 -4.97 10.57 -10.91
C HIS A 159 -5.61 9.18 -11.10
N ASP A 160 -6.72 9.12 -11.83
CA ASP A 160 -7.44 7.88 -12.11
C ASP A 160 -6.62 6.87 -12.91
N MET A 161 -5.76 7.34 -13.83
CA MET A 161 -4.97 6.46 -14.70
C MET A 161 -3.99 5.61 -13.89
N LEU A 162 -3.32 6.23 -12.91
CA LEU A 162 -2.39 5.52 -12.04
C LEU A 162 -3.12 4.61 -11.05
N LEU A 163 -4.29 5.02 -10.54
CA LEU A 163 -5.11 4.14 -9.70
C LEU A 163 -5.62 2.91 -10.48
N ILE A 164 -6.05 3.09 -11.73
CA ILE A 164 -6.45 1.99 -12.62
C ILE A 164 -5.27 1.04 -12.86
N TYR A 165 -4.08 1.59 -13.14
CA TYR A 165 -2.86 0.79 -13.28
C TYR A 165 -2.56 -0.02 -12.01
N LEU A 166 -2.57 0.61 -10.84
CA LEU A 166 -2.28 -0.06 -9.56
C LEU A 166 -3.30 -1.16 -9.26
N ASN A 167 -4.57 -0.95 -9.59
CA ASN A 167 -5.60 -1.97 -9.46
C ASN A 167 -5.35 -3.17 -10.39
N GLN A 168 -4.92 -2.94 -11.63
CA GLN A 168 -4.57 -3.99 -12.60
C GLN A 168 -3.30 -4.75 -12.18
N ALA A 169 -2.29 -4.05 -11.68
CA ALA A 169 -1.03 -4.64 -11.22
C ALA A 169 -1.19 -5.46 -9.92
N ASN A 170 -2.26 -5.21 -9.16
CA ASN A 170 -2.60 -5.88 -7.91
C ASN A 170 -3.93 -6.67 -8.02
N PRO A 171 -4.01 -7.72 -8.85
CA PRO A 171 -5.24 -8.49 -8.97
C PRO A 171 -5.55 -9.23 -7.67
N GLN A 172 -6.83 -9.26 -7.29
CA GLN A 172 -7.31 -9.96 -6.09
C GLN A 172 -7.07 -11.47 -6.17
N VAL A 173 -7.16 -12.02 -7.38
CA VAL A 173 -6.83 -13.42 -7.69
C VAL A 173 -5.61 -13.41 -8.60
N GLN A 174 -4.53 -14.04 -8.16
CA GLN A 174 -3.32 -14.12 -8.97
C GLN A 174 -3.58 -14.96 -10.21
N PRO A 175 -3.23 -14.47 -11.41
CA PRO A 175 -3.39 -15.24 -12.63
C PRO A 175 -2.41 -16.43 -12.62
N GLU A 176 -2.83 -17.55 -13.22
CA GLU A 176 -1.99 -18.74 -13.40
C GLU A 176 -0.71 -18.42 -14.20
N ASN A 177 -0.80 -17.46 -15.13
CA ASN A 177 0.32 -16.95 -15.89
C ASN A 177 0.56 -15.46 -15.61
N SER A 178 1.52 -15.17 -14.74
CA SER A 178 1.92 -13.80 -14.40
C SER A 178 2.75 -13.12 -15.51
N ILE A 179 3.27 -13.85 -16.50
CA ILE A 179 4.13 -13.30 -17.55
C ILE A 179 3.34 -12.33 -18.45
N SER A 180 2.13 -12.71 -18.85
CA SER A 180 1.28 -11.85 -19.68
C SER A 180 0.86 -10.58 -18.95
N LEU A 181 0.52 -10.69 -17.67
CA LEU A 181 0.21 -9.55 -16.81
C LEU A 181 1.42 -8.60 -16.68
N ASN A 182 2.62 -9.15 -16.43
CA ASN A 182 3.83 -8.34 -16.31
C ASN A 182 4.13 -7.59 -17.62
N ALA A 183 4.02 -8.25 -18.77
CA ALA A 183 4.21 -7.62 -20.08
C ALA A 183 3.17 -6.51 -20.35
N GLN A 184 1.91 -6.73 -19.98
CA GLN A 184 0.85 -5.73 -20.08
C GLN A 184 1.13 -4.52 -19.19
N CYS A 185 1.48 -4.75 -17.92
CA CYS A 185 1.83 -3.69 -16.98
C CYS A 185 3.04 -2.89 -17.45
N ASN A 186 4.08 -3.55 -17.95
CA ASN A 186 5.28 -2.88 -18.47
C ASN A 186 4.95 -2.00 -19.69
N ARG A 187 4.11 -2.50 -20.61
CA ARG A 187 3.67 -1.73 -21.79
C ARG A 187 2.88 -0.49 -21.39
N GLN A 188 1.88 -0.65 -20.52
CA GLN A 188 1.06 0.46 -20.05
C GLN A 188 1.89 1.53 -19.34
N LEU A 189 2.84 1.12 -18.49
CA LEU A 189 3.72 2.05 -17.78
C LEU A 189 4.68 2.77 -18.75
N SER A 190 5.19 2.06 -19.75
CA SER A 190 5.99 2.62 -20.84
C SER A 190 5.21 3.67 -21.65
N GLU A 191 3.95 3.40 -21.97
CA GLU A 191 3.06 4.34 -22.66
C GLU A 191 2.81 5.60 -21.82
N ILE A 192 2.50 5.44 -20.52
CA ILE A 192 2.31 6.57 -19.60
C ILE A 192 3.59 7.42 -19.50
N MET A 193 4.74 6.78 -19.34
CA MET A 193 6.00 7.49 -19.10
C MET A 193 6.64 8.04 -20.39
N GLY A 194 6.10 7.69 -21.56
CA GLY A 194 6.73 7.96 -22.86
C GLY A 194 8.13 7.36 -22.94
N TRP A 195 8.33 6.17 -22.37
CA TRP A 195 9.63 5.54 -22.21
C TRP A 195 9.70 4.19 -22.94
N SER A 196 10.89 3.65 -23.20
CA SER A 196 11.06 2.40 -23.94
C SER A 196 10.49 1.19 -23.17
N PRO A 197 9.62 0.36 -23.77
CA PRO A 197 9.11 -0.84 -23.11
C PRO A 197 10.23 -1.79 -22.66
N ALA A 198 11.30 -1.90 -23.46
CA ALA A 198 12.44 -2.77 -23.14
C ALA A 198 13.24 -2.26 -21.93
N GLU A 199 13.36 -0.94 -21.75
CA GLU A 199 14.03 -0.36 -20.58
C GLU A 199 13.18 -0.50 -19.31
N VAL A 200 11.86 -0.30 -19.44
CA VAL A 200 10.92 -0.55 -18.35
C VAL A 200 10.97 -2.02 -17.93
N GLU A 201 10.89 -2.96 -18.88
CA GLU A 201 10.94 -4.39 -18.60
C GLU A 201 12.26 -4.81 -17.93
N LEU A 202 13.40 -4.28 -18.41
CA LEU A 202 14.71 -4.55 -17.81
C LEU A 202 14.77 -4.14 -16.33
N LEU A 203 14.15 -3.01 -15.98
CA LEU A 203 14.12 -2.51 -14.61
C LEU A 203 13.10 -3.27 -13.77
N THR A 204 11.89 -3.49 -14.29
CA THR A 204 10.85 -4.19 -13.54
C THR A 204 11.21 -5.65 -13.29
N HIS A 205 12.04 -6.29 -14.11
CA HIS A 205 12.56 -7.64 -13.86
C HIS A 205 13.34 -7.77 -12.54
N ARG A 206 13.81 -6.66 -11.95
CA ARG A 206 14.48 -6.63 -10.64
C ARG A 206 13.51 -6.54 -9.47
N LEU A 207 12.24 -6.24 -9.72
CA LEU A 207 11.21 -6.18 -8.70
C LEU A 207 10.73 -7.60 -8.36
N PRO A 208 10.28 -7.86 -7.11
CA PRO A 208 9.85 -9.20 -6.68
C PRO A 208 8.80 -9.82 -7.61
N GLU A 209 7.86 -9.00 -8.06
CA GLU A 209 6.72 -9.41 -8.89
C GLU A 209 6.93 -9.16 -10.38
N LYS A 210 8.13 -8.72 -10.77
CA LYS A 210 8.51 -8.37 -12.13
C LYS A 210 7.62 -7.30 -12.80
N ARG A 211 6.91 -6.52 -11.99
CA ARG A 211 6.03 -5.39 -12.35
C ARG A 211 5.96 -4.41 -11.18
N VAL A 212 5.62 -3.16 -11.45
CA VAL A 212 5.38 -2.15 -10.41
C VAL A 212 4.01 -2.36 -9.80
N ARG A 213 3.94 -2.50 -8.48
CA ARG A 213 2.71 -2.71 -7.71
C ARG A 213 2.45 -1.64 -6.66
N SER A 214 3.44 -0.81 -6.39
CA SER A 214 3.43 0.19 -5.33
C SER A 214 4.06 1.51 -5.75
N MET A 215 3.76 2.59 -5.02
CA MET A 215 4.43 3.88 -5.20
C MET A 215 5.91 3.85 -4.86
N THR A 216 6.35 3.00 -3.93
CA THR A 216 7.79 2.80 -3.64
C THR A 216 8.55 2.26 -4.86
N GLU A 217 7.97 1.27 -5.55
CA GLU A 217 8.58 0.70 -6.75
C GLU A 217 8.48 1.67 -7.94
N LEU A 218 7.37 2.40 -8.06
CA LEU A 218 7.20 3.41 -9.09
C LEU A 218 8.19 4.57 -8.91
N ASP A 219 8.39 5.07 -7.69
CA ASP A 219 9.37 6.12 -7.39
C ASP A 219 10.79 5.70 -7.74
N TRP A 220 11.16 4.44 -7.49
CA TRP A 220 12.42 3.89 -7.97
C TRP A 220 12.52 3.93 -9.51
N LEU A 221 11.48 3.46 -10.20
CA LEU A 221 11.44 3.48 -11.67
C LEU A 221 11.51 4.91 -12.24
N MET A 222 10.81 5.87 -11.63
CA MET A 222 10.87 7.30 -11.98
C MET A 222 12.28 7.85 -11.85
N ARG A 223 12.99 7.54 -10.76
CA ARG A 223 14.38 7.98 -10.57
C ARG A 223 15.32 7.36 -11.60
N CYS A 224 15.11 6.10 -11.98
CA CYS A 224 15.86 5.48 -13.08
C CYS A 224 15.61 6.22 -14.40
N HIS A 225 14.34 6.50 -14.75
CA HIS A 225 13.98 7.24 -15.96
C HIS A 225 14.58 8.65 -15.98
N ASP A 226 14.59 9.33 -14.84
CA ASP A 226 15.17 10.67 -14.73
C ASP A 226 16.67 10.64 -14.92
N THR A 227 17.33 9.64 -14.35
CA THR A 227 18.77 9.45 -14.49
C THR A 227 19.15 9.13 -15.94
N THR A 228 18.39 8.26 -16.62
CA THR A 228 18.65 7.95 -18.04
C THR A 228 18.46 9.18 -18.92
N LYS A 229 17.42 9.99 -18.66
CA LYS A 229 17.19 11.26 -19.36
C LYS A 229 18.30 12.29 -19.14
N VAL A 230 18.76 12.47 -17.90
CA VAL A 230 19.79 13.47 -17.56
C VAL A 230 21.16 13.05 -18.09
N THR A 231 21.49 11.77 -18.03
CA THR A 231 22.82 11.27 -18.43
C THR A 231 22.93 10.87 -19.90
N GLY A 232 21.80 10.67 -20.58
CA GLY A 232 21.73 10.08 -21.91
C GLY A 232 22.05 8.57 -21.94
N LEU A 233 22.33 7.95 -20.79
CA LEU A 233 22.70 6.55 -20.68
C LEU A 233 21.46 5.65 -20.73
N SER A 234 21.64 4.43 -21.25
CA SER A 234 20.60 3.40 -21.17
C SER A 234 20.35 2.97 -19.73
N ALA A 235 19.14 2.49 -19.42
CA ALA A 235 18.79 1.95 -18.11
C ALA A 235 19.75 0.82 -17.66
N LYS A 236 20.18 -0.02 -18.60
CA LYS A 236 21.17 -1.07 -18.35
C LYS A 236 22.50 -0.49 -17.88
N THR A 237 22.97 0.58 -18.54
CA THR A 237 24.23 1.23 -18.20
C THR A 237 24.14 1.95 -16.86
N VAL A 238 23.02 2.64 -16.58
CA VAL A 238 22.78 3.27 -15.27
C VAL A 238 22.83 2.22 -14.15
N LEU A 239 22.13 1.10 -14.31
CA LEU A 239 22.17 0.01 -13.32
C LEU A 239 23.57 -0.59 -13.13
N SER A 240 24.30 -0.75 -14.23
CA SER A 240 25.68 -1.25 -14.20
C SER A 240 26.57 -0.27 -13.42
N ALA A 241 26.46 1.02 -13.72
CA ALA A 241 27.18 2.08 -13.03
C ALA A 241 26.89 2.12 -11.52
N THR A 242 25.62 1.97 -11.10
CA THR A 242 25.26 1.92 -9.67
C THR A 242 25.72 0.65 -8.96
N SER A 243 26.05 -0.40 -9.73
CA SER A 243 26.53 -1.67 -9.17
C SER A 243 28.05 -1.73 -9.11
N LEU A 244 28.77 -0.79 -9.72
CA LEU A 244 30.23 -0.77 -9.71
C LEU A 244 30.74 -0.55 -8.27
N THR A 245 31.38 -1.57 -7.74
CA THR A 245 32.14 -1.52 -6.49
C THR A 245 33.60 -1.88 -6.76
N SER A 246 34.46 -1.78 -5.74
CA SER A 246 35.87 -2.17 -5.84
C SER A 246 36.10 -3.65 -6.18
N THR A 247 35.05 -4.48 -6.15
CA THR A 247 35.12 -5.92 -6.46
C THR A 247 34.80 -6.25 -7.92
N PHE A 248 34.38 -5.28 -8.74
CA PHE A 248 34.08 -5.50 -10.16
C PHE A 248 35.33 -5.47 -11.03
N SER A 249 35.26 -6.10 -12.20
CA SER A 249 36.39 -6.23 -13.12
C SER A 249 36.80 -4.87 -13.72
N SER A 250 38.06 -4.73 -14.12
CA SER A 250 38.53 -3.54 -14.83
C SER A 250 37.75 -3.29 -16.14
N ASP A 251 37.20 -4.33 -16.76
CA ASP A 251 36.43 -4.21 -18.00
C ASP A 251 35.04 -3.61 -17.75
N ASP A 252 34.39 -3.91 -16.63
CA ASP A 252 33.10 -3.32 -16.26
C ASP A 252 33.23 -1.81 -16.03
N TRP A 253 34.29 -1.40 -15.33
CA TRP A 253 34.64 0.02 -15.15
C TRP A 253 34.91 0.71 -16.48
N LYS A 254 35.67 0.08 -17.37
CA LYS A 254 35.98 0.62 -18.70
C LYS A 254 34.72 0.77 -19.56
N ASN A 255 33.84 -0.22 -19.56
CA ASN A 255 32.61 -0.21 -20.36
C ASN A 255 31.66 0.91 -19.93
N VAL A 256 31.45 1.11 -18.62
CA VAL A 256 30.66 2.23 -18.10
C VAL A 256 31.31 3.57 -18.43
N GLY A 257 32.64 3.68 -18.27
CA GLY A 257 33.38 4.90 -18.60
C GLY A 257 33.27 5.31 -20.07
N ILE A 258 33.41 4.36 -21.00
CA ILE A 258 33.23 4.60 -22.44
C ILE A 258 31.81 5.07 -22.74
N ALA A 259 30.80 4.43 -22.15
CA ALA A 259 29.41 4.82 -22.36
C ALA A 259 29.13 6.24 -21.84
N ALA A 260 29.67 6.61 -20.68
CA ALA A 260 29.53 7.96 -20.11
C ALA A 260 30.21 9.04 -20.96
N LEU A 261 31.38 8.78 -21.52
CA LEU A 261 32.06 9.70 -22.43
C LEU A 261 31.28 9.85 -23.75
N GLY A 262 30.72 8.75 -24.26
CA GLY A 262 29.95 8.74 -25.50
C GLY A 262 28.64 9.54 -25.45
N THR A 263 28.04 9.73 -24.26
CA THR A 263 26.84 10.56 -24.13
C THR A 263 27.14 12.05 -24.05
N HIS A 264 28.34 12.44 -23.61
CA HIS A 264 28.76 13.85 -23.51
C HIS A 264 28.92 14.51 -24.88
N SER A 265 29.58 13.85 -25.83
CA SER A 265 29.78 14.39 -27.19
C SER A 265 28.49 14.59 -28.00
N ARG A 266 27.34 14.11 -27.52
CA ARG A 266 26.04 14.26 -28.19
C ARG A 266 25.26 15.49 -27.72
N ASN A 267 25.66 16.12 -26.61
CA ASN A 267 25.02 17.33 -26.07
C ASN A 267 25.71 18.65 -26.52
N ASP A 268 26.86 18.58 -27.20
CA ASP A 268 27.60 19.76 -27.68
C ASP A 268 27.13 20.27 -29.08
N HIS A 269 26.01 19.76 -29.58
CA HIS A 269 25.46 20.09 -30.92
C HIS A 269 24.01 20.59 -30.90
N VAL A 270 23.56 21.23 -29.82
CA VAL A 270 22.30 21.99 -29.77
C VAL A 270 22.54 23.39 -29.25
#